data_AF-A0A848CTZ6-F1
#
_entry.id   AF-A0A848CTZ6-F1
#
_cell.length_a   1.000
_cell.length_b   1.000
_cell.length_c   1.000
_cell.angle_alpha   90.00
_cell.angle_beta   90.00
_cell.angle_gamma   90.00
#
_symmetry.space_group_name_H-M   'P 1'
#
loop_
_entity.id
_entity.type
_entity.pdbx_description
1 polymer ?
#
loop_
_entity_poly.entity_id
_entity_poly.type
_entity_poly.pdbx_seq_one_letter_code
_entity_poly.pdbx_strand_id
1 'polypeptide(L)'
;MENNRRRKNRNIIWIALSLLGLVIGANILFRDSPPVQSAHAFLNKISNDTLYPKTNEEALKQQNANPEPNPPVPEKTALPSAKSAEVSDVPAVGKMIAKIPLSKPTVYLTFDDGPGRYTQDIVEILDKNDIKGGFFWVGQNLKTEQQSTFAKKMLENGHIIGTHTMHHETLRKKPKDVQVQMIRTSTEYISQKIGAPIYYFRPPYGAIDQNTLVASKETNQILAYWNVDSLDWKHGDKPDLIMNNIASEVKPGSIILMHEKEQTVRLLPKIIELLKQKGYGFAPLPVPDPVEKS
;
A
#
# COMPACT_ATOMS: atom_id res chain seq x y z
N MET A 1 56.09 51.32 -0.52
CA MET A 1 54.61 51.24 -0.66
C MET A 1 54.11 49.88 -0.18
N GLU A 2 54.34 49.54 1.09
CA GLU A 2 54.23 48.16 1.58
C GLU A 2 53.28 48.00 2.77
N ASN A 3 52.52 49.06 3.09
CA ASN A 3 51.60 49.07 4.23
C ASN A 3 50.11 48.98 3.83
N ASN A 4 49.78 48.94 2.53
CA ASN A 4 48.38 48.89 2.06
C ASN A 4 47.90 47.50 1.61
N ARG A 5 48.79 46.51 1.49
CA ARG A 5 48.40 45.11 1.18
C ARG A 5 48.00 44.28 2.41
N ARG A 6 48.46 44.63 3.62
CA ARG A 6 48.12 43.90 4.85
C ARG A 6 46.75 44.26 5.46
N ARG A 7 46.17 45.42 5.12
CA ARG A 7 44.83 45.82 5.60
C ARG A 7 43.69 45.19 4.79
N LYS A 8 43.88 44.95 3.48
CA LYS A 8 42.83 44.38 2.61
C LYS A 8 42.55 42.89 2.90
N ASN A 9 43.53 42.15 3.41
CA ASN A 9 43.37 40.72 3.73
C ASN A 9 42.76 40.45 5.12
N ARG A 10 42.72 41.43 6.03
CA ARG A 10 42.06 41.25 7.35
C ARG A 10 40.54 41.45 7.28
N ASN A 11 40.03 42.21 6.30
CA ASN A 11 38.59 42.46 6.18
C ASN A 11 37.84 41.35 5.40
N ILE A 12 38.55 40.54 4.60
CA ILE A 12 37.94 39.38 3.91
C ILE A 12 37.73 38.21 4.91
N ILE A 13 38.59 38.08 5.92
CA ILE A 13 38.50 37.00 6.91
C ILE A 13 37.30 37.18 7.86
N TRP A 14 36.87 38.42 8.15
CA TRP A 14 35.70 38.67 9.00
C TRP A 14 34.34 38.59 8.28
N ILE A 15 34.30 38.73 6.95
CA ILE A 15 33.06 38.53 6.17
C ILE A 15 32.80 37.04 5.88
N ALA A 16 33.85 36.22 5.82
CA ALA A 16 33.72 34.76 5.67
C ALA A 16 33.23 34.05 6.96
N LEU A 17 33.49 34.62 8.14
CA LEU A 17 33.09 34.02 9.43
C LEU A 17 31.65 34.36 9.86
N SER A 18 31.03 35.41 9.32
CA SER A 18 29.63 35.75 9.59
C SER A 18 28.63 35.03 8.66
N LEU A 19 29.07 34.50 7.52
CA LEU A 19 28.26 33.65 6.64
C LEU A 19 28.30 32.16 7.03
N LEU A 20 29.30 31.73 7.80
CA LEU A 20 29.37 30.35 8.32
C LEU A 20 28.55 30.15 9.61
N GLY A 21 28.27 31.23 10.36
CA GLY A 21 27.46 31.20 11.59
C GLY A 21 25.95 31.18 11.37
N LEU A 22 25.45 31.55 10.18
CA LEU A 22 24.01 31.57 9.86
C LEU A 22 23.52 30.29 9.14
N VAL A 23 24.43 29.42 8.69
CA VAL A 23 24.08 28.10 8.10
C VAL A 23 24.10 26.99 9.16
N ILE A 24 24.68 27.23 10.34
CA ILE A 24 24.73 26.26 11.45
C ILE A 24 23.54 26.44 12.42
N GLY A 25 22.84 27.58 12.38
CA GLY A 25 21.67 27.88 13.23
C GLY A 25 20.31 27.37 12.72
N ALA A 26 20.20 26.98 11.44
CA ALA A 26 18.94 26.49 10.86
C ALA A 26 18.85 24.95 10.77
N ASN A 27 19.92 24.24 11.15
CA ASN A 27 20.03 22.78 10.99
C ASN A 27 19.88 21.99 12.30
N ILE A 28 19.41 22.63 13.37
CA ILE A 28 19.29 22.02 14.71
C ILE A 28 17.82 21.81 15.16
N LEU A 29 16.81 22.15 14.34
CA LEU A 29 15.39 21.96 14.72
C LEU A 29 14.58 20.92 13.91
N PHE A 30 15.20 20.16 13.00
CA PHE A 30 14.51 19.08 12.25
C PHE A 30 15.36 17.82 12.07
N ARG A 31 16.09 17.40 13.12
CA ARG A 31 16.83 16.14 13.13
C ARG A 31 16.16 15.18 14.12
N ASP A 32 15.11 14.50 13.68
CA ASP A 32 14.63 13.22 14.24
C ASP A 32 13.57 12.53 13.35
N SER A 33 13.78 12.55 12.04
CA SER A 33 13.14 11.57 11.14
C SER A 33 14.24 10.69 10.57
N PRO A 34 14.34 9.40 10.95
CA PRO A 34 15.36 8.52 10.39
C PRO A 34 15.15 8.36 8.88
N PRO A 35 16.22 8.22 8.08
CA PRO A 35 16.11 7.99 6.65
C PRO A 35 15.37 6.68 6.37
N VAL A 36 14.61 6.64 5.27
CA VAL A 36 13.87 5.46 4.75
C VAL A 36 14.85 4.44 4.13
N GLN A 37 15.96 4.16 4.82
CA GLN A 37 16.70 2.92 4.74
C GLN A 37 16.27 2.11 5.97
N SER A 38 15.48 1.05 5.87
CA SER A 38 15.08 0.27 4.72
C SER A 38 13.87 -0.58 5.12
N ALA A 39 12.81 -0.53 4.31
CA ALA A 39 11.79 -1.57 4.35
C ALA A 39 12.45 -2.96 4.20
N HIS A 40 13.53 -3.05 3.41
CA HIS A 40 14.31 -4.28 3.26
C HIS A 40 14.98 -4.77 4.56
N ALA A 41 15.61 -3.92 5.40
CA ALA A 41 16.18 -4.41 6.67
C ALA A 41 15.11 -4.71 7.71
N PHE A 42 13.98 -4.00 7.71
CA PHE A 42 12.85 -4.35 8.59
C PHE A 42 12.21 -5.68 8.16
N LEU A 43 11.98 -5.89 6.86
CA LEU A 43 11.45 -7.14 6.30
C LEU A 43 12.41 -8.32 6.52
N ASN A 44 13.73 -8.13 6.32
CA ASN A 44 14.74 -9.16 6.60
C ASN A 44 14.89 -9.45 8.10
N LYS A 45 14.67 -8.44 8.98
CA LYS A 45 14.67 -8.64 10.43
C LYS A 45 13.47 -9.45 10.89
N ILE A 46 12.31 -9.30 10.24
CA ILE A 46 11.12 -10.11 10.55
C ILE A 46 11.21 -11.52 9.93
N SER A 47 11.86 -11.72 8.77
CA SER A 47 11.97 -13.05 8.16
C SER A 47 12.95 -13.98 8.90
N ASN A 48 13.88 -13.43 9.68
CA ASN A 48 14.95 -14.20 10.31
C ASN A 48 14.67 -14.63 11.76
N ASP A 49 13.61 -14.13 12.41
CA ASP A 49 13.17 -14.63 13.71
C ASP A 49 12.17 -15.78 13.52
N THR A 50 12.72 -17.00 13.51
CA THR A 50 11.94 -18.24 13.63
C THR A 50 11.38 -18.33 15.05
N LEU A 51 10.14 -17.86 15.24
CA LEU A 51 9.41 -18.02 16.50
C LEU A 51 8.10 -18.77 16.23
N TYR A 52 8.25 -20.09 16.04
CA TYR A 52 7.19 -21.07 16.26
C TYR A 52 7.65 -22.01 17.38
N PRO A 53 6.99 -22.03 18.56
CA PRO A 53 7.05 -23.21 19.38
C PRO A 53 6.23 -24.31 18.71
N LYS A 54 6.84 -25.49 18.55
CA LYS A 54 6.12 -26.73 18.22
C LYS A 54 5.12 -27.02 19.35
N THR A 55 3.85 -27.22 19.01
CA THR A 55 2.90 -27.90 19.89
C THR A 55 2.09 -28.92 19.08
N ASN A 56 2.59 -30.16 19.16
CA ASN A 56 1.88 -31.42 19.37
C ASN A 56 0.56 -31.67 18.63
N GLU A 57 0.68 -32.47 17.56
CA GLU A 57 -0.33 -33.44 17.13
C GLU A 57 -0.57 -34.46 18.24
N GLU A 58 -1.49 -34.21 19.17
CA GLU A 58 -2.09 -35.24 20.03
C GLU A 58 -3.29 -34.68 20.81
N ALA A 59 -4.35 -34.31 20.09
CA ALA A 59 -5.70 -34.22 20.65
C ALA A 59 -6.73 -34.27 19.51
N LEU A 60 -7.74 -35.15 19.67
CA LEU A 60 -8.90 -35.36 18.80
C LEU A 60 -8.74 -36.36 17.64
N LYS A 61 -8.30 -37.59 17.99
CA LYS A 61 -8.99 -38.78 17.49
C LYS A 61 -10.06 -39.15 18.52
N GLN A 62 -11.34 -39.12 18.12
CA GLN A 62 -12.42 -40.06 18.49
C GLN A 62 -13.79 -39.39 18.26
N GLN A 63 -14.46 -39.71 17.16
CA GLN A 63 -15.75 -40.39 17.15
C GLN A 63 -16.20 -40.65 15.70
N ASN A 64 -16.32 -41.93 15.36
CA ASN A 64 -16.97 -42.43 14.14
C ASN A 64 -18.47 -42.62 14.40
N ALA A 65 -19.31 -42.26 13.43
CA ALA A 65 -20.49 -43.04 13.02
C ALA A 65 -21.06 -42.52 11.69
N ASN A 66 -21.23 -43.43 10.72
CA ASN A 66 -22.07 -43.35 9.51
C ASN A 66 -22.84 -44.71 9.46
N PRO A 67 -23.93 -44.98 8.69
CA PRO A 67 -24.26 -44.52 7.31
C PRO A 67 -25.78 -44.20 7.10
N GLU A 68 -26.27 -43.69 5.95
CA GLU A 68 -26.67 -44.40 4.72
C GLU A 68 -27.27 -43.44 3.63
N PRO A 69 -27.50 -43.88 2.36
CA PRO A 69 -27.49 -43.04 1.14
C PRO A 69 -28.82 -42.87 0.37
N ASN A 70 -28.79 -41.97 -0.64
CA ASN A 70 -29.52 -41.91 -1.96
C ASN A 70 -30.24 -40.56 -2.23
N PRO A 71 -30.63 -40.18 -3.48
CA PRO A 71 -30.32 -40.65 -4.86
C PRO A 71 -29.86 -39.50 -5.82
N PRO A 72 -29.68 -39.70 -7.16
CA PRO A 72 -28.93 -38.76 -8.03
C PRO A 72 -29.77 -37.89 -9.02
N VAL A 73 -29.13 -36.77 -9.43
CA VAL A 73 -29.27 -35.87 -10.64
C VAL A 73 -30.56 -35.00 -10.84
N PRO A 74 -30.56 -33.84 -11.58
CA PRO A 74 -30.00 -33.62 -12.93
C PRO A 74 -29.05 -32.42 -13.14
N GLU A 75 -28.25 -32.54 -14.21
CA GLU A 75 -27.25 -31.64 -14.78
C GLU A 75 -27.85 -30.56 -15.73
N LYS A 76 -27.05 -29.50 -15.97
CA LYS A 76 -27.11 -28.40 -16.97
C LYS A 76 -27.87 -27.12 -16.57
N THR A 77 -27.21 -25.96 -16.50
CA THR A 77 -26.58 -25.32 -17.67
C THR A 77 -25.42 -24.39 -17.25
N ALA A 78 -24.29 -24.50 -17.95
CA ALA A 78 -23.06 -23.73 -17.69
C ALA A 78 -23.12 -22.31 -18.26
N LEU A 79 -22.72 -21.32 -17.47
CA LEU A 79 -22.23 -20.01 -17.94
C LEU A 79 -20.73 -20.09 -18.25
N PRO A 80 -20.21 -19.28 -19.19
CA PRO A 80 -18.89 -19.45 -19.75
C PRO A 80 -17.77 -19.25 -18.72
N SER A 81 -16.90 -20.25 -18.63
CA SER A 81 -15.68 -20.28 -17.83
C SER A 81 -14.74 -19.15 -18.26
N ALA A 82 -14.68 -18.09 -17.45
CA ALA A 82 -13.52 -17.22 -17.41
C ALA A 82 -12.39 -18.03 -16.77
N LYS A 83 -11.33 -18.25 -17.55
CA LYS A 83 -10.16 -19.04 -17.21
C LYS A 83 -9.57 -18.54 -15.88
N SER A 84 -9.84 -19.30 -14.81
CA SER A 84 -9.30 -19.11 -13.49
C SER A 84 -7.78 -18.92 -13.55
N ALA A 85 -7.29 -17.82 -12.98
CA ALA A 85 -5.87 -17.65 -12.72
C ALA A 85 -5.42 -18.80 -11.80
N GLU A 86 -4.28 -19.42 -12.12
CA GLU A 86 -3.72 -20.52 -11.34
C GLU A 86 -3.65 -20.16 -9.85
N VAL A 87 -4.37 -20.95 -9.05
CA VAL A 87 -4.54 -20.82 -7.62
C VAL A 87 -3.21 -21.08 -6.91
N SER A 88 -2.45 -20.03 -6.56
CA SER A 88 -1.47 -20.09 -5.44
C SER A 88 -1.05 -18.75 -4.81
N ASP A 89 -1.41 -17.59 -5.38
CA ASP A 89 -0.79 -16.29 -4.99
C ASP A 89 -1.68 -15.33 -4.18
N VAL A 90 -2.84 -15.78 -3.68
CA VAL A 90 -3.67 -14.95 -2.80
C VAL A 90 -3.03 -14.89 -1.40
N PRO A 91 -2.68 -13.70 -0.88
CA PRO A 91 -2.12 -13.57 0.45
C PRO A 91 -3.15 -13.99 1.50
N ALA A 92 -2.75 -14.91 2.39
CA ALA A 92 -3.59 -15.25 3.52
C ALA A 92 -3.90 -14.00 4.37
N VAL A 93 -5.13 -13.93 4.88
CA VAL A 93 -5.58 -12.91 5.83
C VAL A 93 -4.57 -12.76 6.97
N GLY A 94 -4.25 -11.53 7.35
CA GLY A 94 -3.30 -11.25 8.42
C GLY A 94 -1.81 -11.38 8.03
N LYS A 95 -1.50 -11.60 6.74
CA LYS A 95 -0.13 -11.48 6.23
C LYS A 95 0.16 -10.05 5.75
N MET A 96 1.40 -9.63 5.96
CA MET A 96 1.94 -8.44 5.33
C MET A 96 2.45 -8.78 3.93
N ILE A 97 2.06 -8.01 2.93
CA ILE A 97 2.59 -8.10 1.58
C ILE A 97 3.30 -6.81 1.20
N ALA A 98 4.52 -6.92 0.67
CA ALA A 98 5.22 -5.78 0.05
C ALA A 98 5.50 -6.03 -1.44
N LYS A 99 5.34 -7.27 -1.88
CA LYS A 99 5.60 -7.79 -3.23
C LYS A 99 4.77 -9.07 -3.41
N ILE A 100 4.33 -9.38 -4.62
CA ILE A 100 3.63 -10.63 -4.94
C ILE A 100 4.46 -11.42 -5.97
N PRO A 101 5.00 -12.59 -5.63
CA PRO A 101 5.73 -13.43 -6.59
C PRO A 101 4.79 -13.88 -7.71
N LEU A 102 5.22 -13.78 -8.97
CA LEU A 102 4.45 -14.26 -10.12
C LEU A 102 5.37 -14.81 -11.20
N SER A 103 4.86 -15.77 -11.98
CA SER A 103 5.52 -16.37 -13.15
C SER A 103 5.67 -15.40 -14.32
N LYS A 104 4.84 -14.35 -14.38
CA LYS A 104 4.92 -13.26 -15.35
C LYS A 104 5.35 -11.95 -14.69
N PRO A 105 6.12 -11.09 -15.39
CA PRO A 105 6.53 -9.79 -14.87
C PRO A 105 5.31 -8.86 -14.74
N THR A 106 4.66 -8.87 -13.58
CA THR A 106 3.46 -8.07 -13.28
C THR A 106 3.75 -7.04 -12.19
N VAL A 107 3.11 -5.88 -12.25
CA VAL A 107 3.15 -4.84 -11.20
C VAL A 107 1.75 -4.43 -10.75
N TYR A 108 1.67 -3.86 -9.55
CA TYR A 108 0.43 -3.46 -8.89
C TYR A 108 0.49 -1.97 -8.59
N LEU A 109 -0.38 -1.19 -9.24
CA LEU A 109 -0.47 0.25 -9.01
C LEU A 109 -1.39 0.51 -7.82
N THR A 110 -0.89 1.23 -6.81
CA THR A 110 -1.67 1.54 -5.61
C THR A 110 -1.66 3.02 -5.27
N PHE A 111 -2.78 3.51 -4.74
CA PHE A 111 -3.04 4.93 -4.51
C PHE A 111 -3.60 5.15 -3.10
N ASP A 112 -2.91 5.95 -2.29
CA ASP A 112 -3.31 6.28 -0.93
C ASP A 112 -4.03 7.66 -0.86
N ASP A 113 -4.61 7.95 0.30
CA ASP A 113 -5.24 9.22 0.71
C ASP A 113 -6.62 9.54 0.12
N GLY A 114 -7.18 8.67 -0.70
CA GLY A 114 -8.52 8.85 -1.28
C GLY A 114 -9.68 8.60 -0.32
N PRO A 115 -10.93 8.67 -0.83
CA PRO A 115 -11.28 9.25 -2.12
C PRO A 115 -11.23 10.78 -2.08
N GLY A 116 -10.71 11.42 -3.11
CA GLY A 116 -10.62 12.88 -3.22
C GLY A 116 -10.96 13.40 -4.61
N ARG A 117 -10.57 14.64 -4.89
CA ARG A 117 -10.84 15.31 -6.17
C ARG A 117 -10.19 14.63 -7.39
N TYR A 118 -9.18 13.80 -7.19
CA TYR A 118 -8.40 13.15 -8.25
C TYR A 118 -8.70 11.66 -8.41
N THR A 119 -9.56 11.06 -7.56
CA THR A 119 -9.88 9.63 -7.63
C THR A 119 -10.44 9.26 -9.00
N GLN A 120 -11.39 10.04 -9.49
CA GLN A 120 -12.07 9.77 -10.75
C GLN A 120 -11.09 9.86 -11.93
N ASP A 121 -10.24 10.89 -11.98
CA ASP A 121 -9.25 11.05 -13.04
C ASP A 121 -8.28 9.86 -13.09
N ILE A 122 -7.83 9.37 -11.92
CA ILE A 122 -6.95 8.20 -11.82
C ILE A 122 -7.66 6.96 -12.35
N VAL A 123 -8.88 6.68 -11.89
CA VAL A 123 -9.68 5.53 -12.33
C VAL A 123 -9.90 5.56 -13.84
N GLU A 124 -10.28 6.71 -14.40
CA GLU A 124 -10.49 6.85 -15.84
C GLU A 124 -9.21 6.59 -16.66
N ILE A 125 -8.04 7.02 -16.18
CA ILE A 125 -6.77 6.74 -16.84
C ILE A 125 -6.47 5.23 -16.82
N LEU A 126 -6.71 4.58 -15.69
CA LEU A 126 -6.51 3.13 -15.53
C LEU A 126 -7.46 2.34 -16.44
N ASP A 127 -8.76 2.66 -16.43
CA ASP A 127 -9.78 1.98 -17.23
C ASP A 127 -9.53 2.16 -18.73
N LYS A 128 -9.13 3.36 -19.19
CA LYS A 128 -8.71 3.60 -20.59
C LYS A 128 -7.53 2.73 -21.03
N ASN A 129 -6.75 2.22 -20.09
CA ASN A 129 -5.60 1.34 -20.35
C ASN A 129 -5.88 -0.14 -20.05
N ASP A 130 -7.11 -0.49 -19.68
CA ASP A 130 -7.51 -1.79 -19.14
C ASP A 130 -6.66 -2.25 -17.94
N ILE A 131 -6.32 -1.31 -17.07
CA ILE A 131 -5.54 -1.55 -15.85
C ILE A 131 -6.46 -1.41 -14.64
N LYS A 132 -6.27 -2.27 -13.64
CA LYS A 132 -6.97 -2.17 -12.36
C LYS A 132 -5.99 -1.87 -11.23
N GLY A 133 -6.21 -0.77 -10.51
CA GLY A 133 -5.44 -0.33 -9.35
C GLY A 133 -6.05 -0.73 -8.00
N GLY A 134 -5.25 -0.59 -6.93
CA GLY A 134 -5.68 -0.68 -5.54
C GLY A 134 -5.69 0.68 -4.84
N PHE A 135 -6.77 1.02 -4.16
CA PHE A 135 -7.00 2.33 -3.57
C PHE A 135 -7.15 2.20 -2.05
N PHE A 136 -6.30 2.86 -1.28
CA PHE A 136 -6.31 2.81 0.18
C PHE A 136 -6.88 4.12 0.72
N TRP A 137 -8.14 4.06 1.14
CA TRP A 137 -8.92 5.24 1.45
C TRP A 137 -8.95 5.57 2.92
N VAL A 138 -8.83 6.86 3.21
CA VAL A 138 -9.05 7.41 4.55
C VAL A 138 -10.57 7.53 4.73
N GLY A 139 -11.11 6.85 5.75
CA GLY A 139 -12.56 6.74 5.92
C GLY A 139 -13.28 8.09 5.94
N GLN A 140 -12.69 9.12 6.57
CA GLN A 140 -13.30 10.45 6.65
C GLN A 140 -13.52 11.14 5.30
N ASN A 141 -12.81 10.69 4.26
CA ASN A 141 -12.89 11.28 2.92
C ASN A 141 -14.08 10.73 2.12
N LEU A 142 -14.61 9.56 2.50
CA LEU A 142 -15.80 8.93 1.91
C LEU A 142 -17.07 9.49 2.57
N LYS A 143 -17.51 10.66 2.12
CA LYS A 143 -18.57 11.46 2.77
C LYS A 143 -19.93 11.35 2.10
N THR A 144 -19.95 11.27 0.77
CA THR A 144 -21.18 11.42 -0.02
C THR A 144 -21.66 10.11 -0.63
N GLU A 145 -22.96 10.00 -0.86
CA GLU A 145 -23.53 8.84 -1.57
C GLU A 145 -23.02 8.74 -3.01
N GLN A 146 -22.69 9.86 -3.67
CA GLN A 146 -22.05 9.85 -4.98
C GLN A 146 -20.70 9.15 -4.94
N GLN A 147 -19.87 9.41 -3.91
CA GLN A 147 -18.59 8.71 -3.74
C GLN A 147 -18.83 7.22 -3.47
N SER A 148 -19.81 6.86 -2.65
CA SER A 148 -20.19 5.46 -2.40
C SER A 148 -20.64 4.74 -3.68
N THR A 149 -21.49 5.37 -4.51
CA THR A 149 -21.94 4.83 -5.79
C THR A 149 -20.77 4.68 -6.77
N PHE A 150 -19.86 5.65 -6.81
CA PHE A 150 -18.66 5.56 -7.65
C PHE A 150 -17.75 4.41 -7.19
N ALA A 151 -17.54 4.26 -5.89
CA ALA A 151 -16.77 3.18 -5.31
C ALA A 151 -17.31 1.78 -5.65
N LYS A 152 -18.64 1.61 -5.63
CA LYS A 152 -19.30 0.36 -6.07
C LYS A 152 -18.94 0.03 -7.52
N LYS A 153 -19.03 1.01 -8.42
CA LYS A 153 -18.64 0.84 -9.84
C LYS A 153 -17.15 0.51 -9.98
N MET A 154 -16.29 1.13 -9.18
CA MET A 154 -14.86 0.78 -9.17
C MET A 154 -14.66 -0.71 -8.85
N LEU A 155 -15.34 -1.23 -7.83
CA LEU A 155 -15.28 -2.65 -7.47
C LEU A 155 -15.84 -3.56 -8.56
N GLU A 156 -16.97 -3.20 -9.17
CA GLU A 156 -17.58 -3.93 -10.30
C GLU A 156 -16.64 -3.98 -11.51
N ASN A 157 -15.86 -2.92 -11.74
CA ASN A 157 -14.83 -2.87 -12.77
C ASN A 157 -13.55 -3.63 -12.38
N GLY A 158 -13.44 -4.16 -11.15
CA GLY A 158 -12.30 -4.96 -10.71
C GLY A 158 -11.16 -4.18 -10.05
N HIS A 159 -11.39 -2.90 -9.69
CA HIS A 159 -10.48 -2.19 -8.78
C HIS A 159 -10.61 -2.73 -7.35
N ILE A 160 -9.57 -2.51 -6.55
CA ILE A 160 -9.56 -2.90 -5.14
C ILE A 160 -9.66 -1.67 -4.27
N ILE A 161 -10.50 -1.71 -3.24
CA ILE A 161 -10.56 -0.67 -2.21
C ILE A 161 -10.14 -1.29 -0.87
N GLY A 162 -9.13 -0.66 -0.25
CA GLY A 162 -8.62 -0.95 1.08
C GLY A 162 -8.82 0.24 2.01
N THR A 163 -8.58 0.04 3.30
CA THR A 163 -8.65 1.11 4.30
C THR A 163 -7.27 1.67 4.64
N HIS A 164 -7.21 2.98 4.86
CA HIS A 164 -6.03 3.75 5.30
C HIS A 164 -6.30 4.48 6.63
N THR A 165 -7.00 3.80 7.55
CA THR A 165 -7.57 4.34 8.81
C THR A 165 -8.69 5.36 8.60
N MET A 166 -9.31 5.79 9.70
CA MET A 166 -10.42 6.74 9.65
C MET A 166 -9.95 8.18 9.39
N HIS A 167 -8.84 8.58 10.01
CA HIS A 167 -8.36 9.97 10.04
C HIS A 167 -6.90 10.14 9.63
N HIS A 168 -6.30 9.12 9.00
CA HIS A 168 -4.87 9.11 8.60
C HIS A 168 -3.91 9.22 9.81
N GLU A 169 -4.31 8.68 10.95
CA GLU A 169 -3.50 8.69 12.17
C GLU A 169 -2.48 7.55 12.16
N THR A 170 -1.28 7.80 12.69
CA THR A 170 -0.32 6.70 12.90
C THR A 170 -0.84 5.73 13.96
N LEU A 171 -0.73 4.43 13.69
CA LEU A 171 -1.03 3.38 14.68
C LEU A 171 0.18 3.09 15.57
N ARG A 172 1.39 3.28 15.02
CA ARG A 172 2.65 2.95 15.69
C ARG A 172 2.74 3.61 17.06
N LYS A 173 3.22 2.85 18.05
CA LYS A 173 3.30 3.23 19.48
C LYS A 173 1.96 3.31 20.21
N LYS A 174 0.81 3.10 19.56
CA LYS A 174 -0.47 2.94 20.26
C LYS A 174 -0.60 1.51 20.81
N PRO A 175 -1.34 1.30 21.92
CA PRO A 175 -1.64 -0.04 22.43
C PRO A 175 -2.33 -0.92 21.38
N LYS A 176 -2.09 -2.23 21.42
CA LYS A 176 -2.65 -3.20 20.44
C LYS A 176 -4.16 -3.05 20.26
N ASP A 177 -4.92 -2.99 21.34
CA ASP A 177 -6.39 -2.92 21.28
C ASP A 177 -6.88 -1.61 20.63
N VAL A 178 -6.13 -0.52 20.80
CA VAL A 178 -6.40 0.75 20.11
C VAL A 178 -6.16 0.59 18.61
N GLN A 179 -5.06 -0.07 18.22
CA GLN A 179 -4.77 -0.33 16.80
C GLN A 179 -5.85 -1.23 16.15
N VAL A 180 -6.29 -2.27 16.85
CA VAL A 180 -7.42 -3.14 16.44
C VAL A 180 -8.68 -2.31 16.21
N GLN A 181 -9.04 -1.47 17.17
CA GLN A 181 -10.24 -0.64 17.05
C GLN A 181 -10.13 0.36 15.89
N MET A 182 -8.97 0.98 15.68
CA MET A 182 -8.76 1.91 14.56
C MET A 182 -8.92 1.23 13.20
N ILE A 183 -8.32 0.04 13.00
CA ILE A 183 -8.43 -0.72 11.76
C ILE A 183 -9.88 -1.17 11.56
N ARG A 184 -10.51 -1.73 12.60
CA ARG A 184 -11.90 -2.21 12.55
C ARG A 184 -12.87 -1.09 12.19
N THR A 185 -12.81 0.04 12.89
CA THR A 185 -13.71 1.18 12.66
C THR A 185 -13.63 1.70 11.22
N SER A 186 -12.42 1.88 10.67
CA SER A 186 -12.30 2.37 9.31
C SER A 186 -12.70 1.35 8.25
N THR A 187 -12.41 0.06 8.51
CA THR A 187 -12.81 -1.05 7.65
C THR A 187 -14.33 -1.17 7.57
N GLU A 188 -15.00 -1.22 8.73
CA GLU A 188 -16.45 -1.34 8.83
C GLU A 188 -17.16 -0.12 8.23
N TYR A 189 -16.66 1.09 8.50
CA TYR A 189 -17.23 2.32 7.94
C TYR A 189 -17.23 2.30 6.41
N ILE A 190 -16.07 2.01 5.80
CA ILE A 190 -15.93 1.96 4.34
C ILE A 190 -16.77 0.81 3.78
N SER A 191 -16.72 -0.37 4.41
CA SER A 191 -17.48 -1.55 3.98
C SER A 191 -18.98 -1.29 3.96
N GLN A 192 -19.52 -0.64 5.00
CA GLN A 192 -20.94 -0.30 5.08
C GLN A 192 -21.35 0.73 4.02
N LYS A 193 -20.52 1.76 3.80
CA LYS A 193 -20.80 2.80 2.79
C LYS A 193 -20.82 2.24 1.37
N ILE A 194 -19.91 1.32 1.06
CA ILE A 194 -19.76 0.73 -0.28
C ILE A 194 -20.64 -0.53 -0.43
N GLY A 195 -21.08 -1.17 0.65
CA GLY A 195 -21.85 -2.41 0.62
C GLY A 195 -21.02 -3.62 0.15
N ALA A 196 -19.71 -3.60 0.38
CA ALA A 196 -18.77 -4.64 -0.04
C ALA A 196 -17.71 -4.87 1.05
N PRO A 197 -17.13 -6.09 1.16
CA PRO A 197 -16.08 -6.37 2.13
C PRO A 197 -14.78 -5.62 1.82
N ILE A 198 -14.07 -5.21 2.86
CA ILE A 198 -12.75 -4.57 2.77
C ILE A 198 -11.70 -5.54 3.33
N TYR A 199 -10.88 -6.09 2.42
CA TYR A 199 -9.86 -7.09 2.76
C TYR A 199 -8.51 -6.47 3.11
N TYR A 200 -8.25 -5.26 2.65
CA TYR A 200 -6.93 -4.66 2.67
C TYR A 200 -6.85 -3.50 3.65
N PHE A 201 -5.76 -3.48 4.43
CA PHE A 201 -5.37 -2.36 5.28
C PHE A 201 -3.97 -1.92 4.90
N ARG A 202 -3.75 -0.60 4.77
CA ARG A 202 -2.41 -0.01 4.69
C ARG A 202 -2.24 0.98 5.84
N PRO A 203 -1.15 0.89 6.63
CA PRO A 203 -0.91 1.80 7.75
C PRO A 203 -0.41 3.18 7.24
N PRO A 204 -0.98 4.29 7.72
CA PRO A 204 -0.51 5.64 7.42
C PRO A 204 1.00 5.79 7.64
N TYR A 205 1.66 6.51 6.72
CA TYR A 205 3.10 6.77 6.72
C TYR A 205 3.98 5.50 6.61
N GLY A 206 3.40 4.33 6.33
CA GLY A 206 4.10 3.04 6.45
C GLY A 206 4.49 2.73 7.89
N ALA A 207 3.88 3.40 8.87
CA ALA A 207 4.28 3.32 10.26
C ALA A 207 3.72 2.06 10.93
N ILE A 208 4.54 1.01 10.96
CA ILE A 208 4.22 -0.29 11.58
C ILE A 208 5.08 -0.59 12.82
N ASP A 209 4.49 -1.28 13.78
CA ASP A 209 5.15 -2.02 14.85
C ASP A 209 4.55 -3.44 15.00
N GLN A 210 5.02 -4.20 16.00
CA GLN A 210 4.52 -5.56 16.24
C GLN A 210 3.01 -5.58 16.53
N ASN A 211 2.50 -4.56 17.25
CA ASN A 211 1.08 -4.46 17.53
C ASN A 211 0.29 -4.21 16.25
N THR A 212 0.84 -3.48 15.26
CA THR A 212 0.18 -3.29 13.96
C THR A 212 0.01 -4.60 13.20
N LEU A 213 1.02 -5.48 13.24
CA LEU A 213 0.96 -6.79 12.60
C LEU A 213 -0.08 -7.70 13.29
N VAL A 214 -0.12 -7.69 14.62
CA VAL A 214 -1.11 -8.46 15.40
C VAL A 214 -2.51 -7.90 15.16
N ALA A 215 -2.68 -6.58 15.19
CA ALA A 215 -3.97 -5.94 14.98
C ALA A 215 -4.54 -6.28 13.61
N SER A 216 -3.74 -6.21 12.54
CA SER A 216 -4.18 -6.58 11.19
C SER A 216 -4.67 -8.04 11.10
N LYS A 217 -4.06 -8.95 11.86
CA LYS A 217 -4.51 -10.35 11.96
C LYS A 217 -5.84 -10.45 12.69
N GLU A 218 -5.96 -9.82 13.86
CA GLU A 218 -7.19 -9.87 14.68
C GLU A 218 -8.41 -9.23 13.99
N THR A 219 -8.17 -8.28 13.08
CA THR A 219 -9.26 -7.63 12.34
C THR A 219 -9.54 -8.32 10.99
N ASN A 220 -8.78 -9.34 10.60
CA ASN A 220 -8.86 -10.06 9.34
C ASN A 220 -8.53 -9.21 8.09
N GLN A 221 -7.54 -8.33 8.17
CA GLN A 221 -7.05 -7.58 7.00
C GLN A 221 -5.68 -8.08 6.54
N ILE A 222 -5.48 -8.06 5.23
CA ILE A 222 -4.19 -8.18 4.59
C ILE A 222 -3.49 -6.83 4.72
N LEU A 223 -2.32 -6.80 5.37
CA LEU A 223 -1.54 -5.58 5.49
C LEU A 223 -0.77 -5.35 4.18
N ALA A 224 -1.24 -4.43 3.36
CA ALA A 224 -0.58 -4.06 2.12
C ALA A 224 0.47 -2.98 2.37
N TYR A 225 1.72 -3.32 2.13
CA TYR A 225 2.85 -2.42 2.08
C TYR A 225 3.24 -2.16 0.61
N TRP A 226 4.44 -1.63 0.38
CA TRP A 226 4.99 -1.40 -0.96
C TRP A 226 6.50 -1.68 -0.96
N ASN A 227 7.04 -1.94 -2.15
CA ASN A 227 8.47 -2.07 -2.36
C ASN A 227 9.03 -1.09 -3.39
N VAL A 228 8.17 -0.22 -3.94
CA VAL A 228 8.53 0.90 -4.80
C VAL A 228 7.75 2.11 -4.30
N ASP A 229 8.45 3.14 -3.85
CA ASP A 229 7.85 4.41 -3.43
C ASP A 229 8.10 5.46 -4.50
N SER A 230 7.04 6.00 -5.10
CA SER A 230 7.18 7.05 -6.11
C SER A 230 7.69 8.37 -5.52
N LEU A 231 7.49 8.59 -4.21
CA LEU A 231 7.70 9.86 -3.52
C LEU A 231 6.96 11.04 -4.18
N ASP A 232 5.83 10.77 -4.84
CA ASP A 232 5.00 11.77 -5.49
C ASP A 232 4.50 12.86 -4.52
N TRP A 233 4.24 12.49 -3.27
CA TRP A 233 3.90 13.40 -2.17
C TRP A 233 5.01 14.39 -1.82
N LYS A 234 6.28 14.06 -2.12
CA LYS A 234 7.46 14.88 -1.83
C LYS A 234 7.94 15.67 -3.05
N HIS A 235 7.68 15.17 -4.25
CA HIS A 235 8.29 15.66 -5.50
C HIS A 235 7.25 16.18 -6.51
N GLY A 236 6.16 16.80 -6.05
CA GLY A 236 5.05 17.26 -6.91
C GLY A 236 5.44 18.22 -8.04
N ASP A 237 6.53 18.98 -7.85
CA ASP A 237 7.14 19.91 -8.81
C ASP A 237 8.29 19.30 -9.63
N LYS A 238 8.69 18.05 -9.33
CA LYS A 238 9.86 17.37 -9.92
C LYS A 238 9.45 16.04 -10.55
N PRO A 239 8.73 16.07 -11.67
CA PRO A 239 8.19 14.86 -12.30
C PRO A 239 9.26 13.83 -12.65
N ASP A 240 10.45 14.26 -13.05
CA ASP A 240 11.55 13.35 -13.40
C ASP A 240 12.04 12.55 -12.20
N LEU A 241 12.01 13.11 -10.98
CA LEU A 241 12.36 12.37 -9.77
C LEU A 241 11.34 11.26 -9.49
N ILE A 242 10.04 11.56 -9.65
CA ILE A 242 8.97 10.57 -9.48
C ILE A 242 9.15 9.41 -10.47
N MET A 243 9.36 9.74 -11.75
CA MET A 243 9.59 8.75 -12.80
C MET A 243 10.83 7.89 -12.53
N ASN A 244 11.93 8.51 -12.10
CA ASN A 244 13.19 7.82 -11.81
C ASN A 244 13.10 6.90 -10.59
N ASN A 245 12.39 7.30 -9.53
CA ASN A 245 12.16 6.45 -8.35
C ASN A 245 11.45 5.15 -8.77
N ILE A 246 10.40 5.25 -9.57
CA ILE A 246 9.68 4.07 -10.08
C ILE A 246 10.58 3.24 -11.00
N ALA A 247 11.24 3.88 -11.97
CA ALA A 247 12.03 3.20 -12.99
C ALA A 247 13.21 2.39 -12.43
N SER A 248 13.81 2.87 -11.34
CA SER A 248 15.01 2.28 -10.73
C SER A 248 14.71 1.17 -9.73
N GLU A 249 13.55 1.19 -9.09
CA GLU A 249 13.20 0.20 -8.05
C GLU A 249 12.26 -0.92 -8.54
N VAL A 250 11.56 -0.70 -9.66
CA VAL A 250 10.55 -1.65 -10.15
C VAL A 250 11.16 -2.99 -10.56
N LYS A 251 10.55 -4.05 -10.03
CA LYS A 251 10.84 -5.46 -10.29
C LYS A 251 9.54 -6.26 -10.48
N PRO A 252 9.57 -7.44 -11.12
CA PRO A 252 8.41 -8.34 -11.19
C PRO A 252 7.79 -8.55 -9.80
N GLY A 253 6.48 -8.35 -9.69
CA GLY A 253 5.72 -8.45 -8.44
C GLY A 253 5.62 -7.17 -7.63
N SER A 254 6.12 -6.02 -8.14
CA SER A 254 6.19 -4.80 -7.33
C SER A 254 4.83 -4.21 -7.02
N ILE A 255 4.62 -3.83 -5.76
CA ILE A 255 3.53 -2.96 -5.33
C ILE A 255 4.09 -1.53 -5.29
N ILE A 256 3.54 -0.67 -6.15
CA ILE A 256 3.98 0.72 -6.35
C ILE A 256 3.07 1.65 -5.56
N LEU A 257 3.64 2.42 -4.63
CA LEU A 257 2.94 3.44 -3.87
C LEU A 257 2.92 4.78 -4.61
N MET A 258 1.71 5.30 -4.80
CA MET A 258 1.41 6.67 -5.20
C MET A 258 0.27 7.19 -4.32
N HIS A 259 -0.09 8.45 -4.49
CA HIS A 259 -1.20 9.09 -3.79
C HIS A 259 -2.18 9.72 -4.78
N GLU A 260 -3.42 9.91 -4.37
CA GLU A 260 -4.43 10.58 -5.19
C GLU A 260 -4.18 12.11 -5.26
N LYS A 261 -3.19 12.51 -6.07
CA LYS A 261 -2.70 13.89 -6.22
C LYS A 261 -2.60 14.32 -7.68
N GLU A 262 -2.55 15.64 -7.92
CA GLU A 262 -2.50 16.24 -9.26
C GLU A 262 -1.33 15.73 -10.11
N GLN A 263 -0.13 15.72 -9.52
CA GLN A 263 1.08 15.24 -10.18
C GLN A 263 0.95 13.77 -10.59
N THR A 264 0.23 12.97 -9.80
CA THR A 264 0.01 11.56 -10.06
C THR A 264 -0.90 11.39 -11.26
N VAL A 265 -2.03 12.12 -11.32
CA VAL A 265 -2.90 12.17 -12.50
C VAL A 265 -2.11 12.54 -13.76
N ARG A 266 -1.29 13.59 -13.68
CA ARG A 266 -0.49 14.07 -14.81
C ARG A 266 0.56 13.05 -15.29
N LEU A 267 1.17 12.29 -14.38
CA LEU A 267 2.26 11.37 -14.70
C LEU A 267 1.81 9.94 -14.95
N LEU A 268 0.64 9.53 -14.47
CA LEU A 268 0.16 8.16 -14.55
C LEU A 268 0.18 7.57 -15.96
N PRO A 269 -0.22 8.29 -17.04
CA PRO A 269 -0.08 7.77 -18.41
C PRO A 269 1.37 7.45 -18.79
N LYS A 270 2.32 8.31 -18.41
CA LYS A 270 3.76 8.11 -18.67
C LYS A 270 4.34 6.97 -17.82
N ILE A 271 3.87 6.83 -16.58
CA ILE A 271 4.24 5.72 -15.70
C ILE A 271 3.79 4.39 -16.31
N ILE A 272 2.54 4.32 -16.79
CA ILE A 272 2.00 3.14 -17.46
C ILE A 272 2.82 2.81 -18.71
N GLU A 273 3.12 3.81 -19.55
CA GLU A 273 3.93 3.64 -20.75
C GLU A 273 5.33 3.10 -20.42
N LEU A 274 6.03 3.71 -19.46
CA LEU A 274 7.34 3.25 -18.97
C LEU A 274 7.31 1.78 -18.53
N LEU A 275 6.30 1.39 -17.75
CA LEU A 275 6.16 0.02 -17.24
C LEU A 275 5.87 -0.97 -18.37
N LYS A 276 5.01 -0.61 -19.34
CA LYS A 276 4.77 -1.40 -20.56
C LYS A 276 6.04 -1.57 -21.39
N GLN A 277 6.80 -0.50 -21.61
CA GLN A 277 8.08 -0.53 -22.34
C GLN A 277 9.12 -1.41 -21.65
N LYS A 278 9.08 -1.50 -20.32
CA LYS A 278 9.91 -2.42 -19.52
C LYS A 278 9.41 -3.86 -19.52
N GLY A 279 8.32 -4.17 -20.21
CA GLY A 279 7.76 -5.52 -20.33
C GLY A 279 6.86 -5.95 -19.17
N TYR A 280 6.39 -5.02 -18.34
CA TYR A 280 5.50 -5.34 -17.23
C TYR A 280 4.03 -5.41 -17.66
N GLY A 281 3.34 -6.44 -17.21
CA GLY A 281 1.87 -6.49 -17.14
C GLY A 281 1.34 -5.83 -15.86
N PHE A 282 0.02 -5.69 -15.77
CA PHE A 282 -0.65 -5.07 -14.62
C PHE A 282 -1.72 -6.00 -14.08
N ALA A 283 -1.91 -5.99 -12.77
CA ALA A 283 -3.00 -6.69 -12.11
C ALA A 283 -3.48 -5.89 -10.89
N PRO A 284 -4.76 -6.04 -10.50
CA PRO A 284 -5.22 -5.59 -9.20
C PRO A 284 -4.56 -6.41 -8.08
N LEU A 285 -4.56 -5.89 -6.86
CA LEU A 285 -4.17 -6.70 -5.70
C LEU A 285 -5.11 -7.93 -5.60
N PRO A 286 -4.59 -9.14 -5.40
CA PRO A 286 -5.41 -10.35 -5.31
C PRO A 286 -6.30 -10.29 -4.07
N VAL A 287 -7.57 -10.66 -4.17
CA VAL A 287 -8.47 -10.75 -3.01
C VAL A 287 -8.72 -12.22 -2.66
N PRO A 288 -8.98 -12.54 -1.38
CA PRO A 288 -9.52 -13.84 -1.00
C PRO A 288 -10.79 -14.16 -1.77
N ASP A 289 -10.95 -15.43 -2.15
CA ASP A 289 -12.22 -15.92 -2.67
C ASP A 289 -13.33 -15.59 -1.67
N PRO A 290 -14.53 -15.20 -2.12
CA PRO A 290 -15.65 -15.02 -1.22
C PRO A 290 -15.85 -16.32 -0.45
N VAL A 291 -15.75 -16.26 0.88
CA VAL A 291 -16.11 -17.41 1.71
C VAL A 291 -17.58 -17.67 1.44
N GLU A 292 -17.89 -18.75 0.72
CA GLU A 292 -19.26 -19.21 0.57
C GLU A 292 -19.84 -19.35 1.97
N LYS A 293 -20.91 -18.61 2.24
CA LYS A 293 -21.64 -18.74 3.51
C LYS A 293 -22.22 -20.15 3.54
N SER A 294 -21.60 -21.05 4.30
CA SER A 294 -22.15 -22.33 4.71
C SER A 294 -23.40 -22.15 5.56
#